data_AF-A0A8H3CSS9-F1
#
_entry.id   AF-A0A8H3CSS9-F1
#
_cell.length_a   1.000
_cell.length_b   1.000
_cell.length_c   1.000
_cell.angle_alpha   90.00
_cell.angle_beta   90.00
_cell.angle_gamma   90.00
#
_symmetry.space_group_name_H-M   'P 1'
#
loop_
_entity.id
_entity.type
_entity.pdbx_description
1 polymer ?
#
loop_
_entity_poly.entity_id
_entity_poly.type
_entity_poly.pdbx_seq_one_letter_code
_entity_poly.pdbx_strand_id
1 'polypeptide(L)'
;MLVLAIAFASTRFIHLVQYLRVLYYARSSTGMNQVNDKSSTNKSGTDPQVSTRPWIECIPPQLKFITNGLLICNPMFITVLVISSLPFGQTITGASNKLGLWFGGFLVEPLSHLSIPAYRWVIKRIRLLNGAPVHGQESGSGSKHGGNSNISISSGYELPLSPGMNLYERLQTVTTIIVGEGINGIAGILSAAMVAPGAGRAVVVNVISAACTIWFIAYIYFEGPKGDKAPQTKSLRYILWLILHLPFPASTVLLLIGIKNQFLLTGFSSALFDTTTEFNINFREQLDGVTSEPPLEKQHRYESIPPGAWDCLGRVAAEVWSLRLSLTMAPNAFKVFNKGDDDIINSLKPNITEYYNNTTLVLQDLDRNRQRQPQNETYFKILSQLLDGTLQSTRCIIAFAGLILMSLSLQDLIHSAPRDRYQWGVILSRFLMGIVLCLLLLLNIGKYQALFVPVGHEGQRAGVFLWLEKFWVSPTIAIAYAVQFFVEIALSRFAKRSTKKATEAAAIAEETEKEIDARDKVIPMTDSPWERALV
;
A
#
# COMPACT_ATOMS: atom_id res chain seq x y z
N MET A 1 0.01 12.48 11.22
CA MET A 1 0.70 11.25 11.69
C MET A 1 0.60 11.04 13.20
N LEU A 2 0.96 12.02 14.05
CA LEU A 2 0.90 11.89 15.52
C LEU A 2 -0.48 11.48 16.04
N VAL A 3 -1.55 12.16 15.61
CA VAL A 3 -2.94 11.86 16.02
C VAL A 3 -3.34 10.43 15.65
N LEU A 4 -2.98 9.97 14.46
CA LEU A 4 -3.21 8.61 13.97
C LEU A 4 -2.43 7.58 14.81
N ALA A 5 -1.19 7.89 15.19
CA ALA A 5 -0.38 7.05 16.06
C ALA A 5 -0.93 6.96 17.48
N ILE A 6 -1.45 8.06 18.03
CA ILE A 6 -2.13 8.07 19.33
C ILE A 6 -3.39 7.22 19.26
N ALA A 7 -4.25 7.43 18.25
CA ALA A 7 -5.46 6.63 18.07
C ALA A 7 -5.17 5.13 17.93
N PHE A 8 -4.14 4.75 17.18
CA PHE A 8 -3.70 3.37 17.05
C PHE A 8 -3.15 2.81 18.37
N ALA A 9 -2.28 3.54 19.07
CA ALA A 9 -1.75 3.09 20.36
C ALA A 9 -2.85 2.93 21.41
N SER A 10 -3.80 3.88 21.48
CA SER A 10 -4.93 3.84 22.41
C SER A 10 -5.85 2.66 22.13
N THR A 11 -6.23 2.42 20.87
CA THR A 11 -7.06 1.26 20.51
C THR A 11 -6.38 -0.07 20.85
N ARG A 12 -5.07 -0.19 20.61
CA ARG A 12 -4.28 -1.39 20.97
C ARG A 12 -4.15 -1.58 22.48
N PHE A 13 -3.96 -0.50 23.22
CA PHE A 13 -3.93 -0.54 24.68
C PHE A 13 -5.29 -0.98 25.25
N ILE A 14 -6.39 -0.45 24.73
CA ILE A 14 -7.75 -0.87 25.12
C ILE A 14 -7.95 -2.36 24.86
N HIS A 15 -7.54 -2.86 23.69
CA HIS A 15 -7.60 -4.30 23.40
C HIS A 15 -6.75 -5.12 24.38
N LEU A 16 -5.53 -4.69 24.70
CA LEU A 16 -4.69 -5.36 25.70
C LEU A 16 -5.40 -5.45 27.05
N VAL A 17 -6.00 -4.34 27.52
CA VAL A 17 -6.75 -4.30 28.79
C VAL A 17 -7.96 -5.26 28.75
N GLN A 18 -8.70 -5.29 27.64
CA GLN A 18 -9.81 -6.22 27.46
C GLN A 18 -9.34 -7.69 27.53
N TYR A 19 -8.20 -8.02 26.90
CA TYR A 19 -7.62 -9.37 26.95
C TYR A 19 -7.13 -9.75 28.34
N LEU A 20 -6.44 -8.84 29.04
CA LEU A 20 -6.00 -9.04 30.43
C LEU A 20 -7.20 -9.26 31.36
N ARG A 21 -8.31 -8.55 31.13
CA ARG A 21 -9.56 -8.74 31.88
C ARG A 21 -10.16 -10.13 31.64
N VAL A 22 -10.17 -10.62 30.41
CA VAL A 22 -10.63 -11.99 30.09
C VAL A 22 -9.73 -13.04 30.75
N LEU A 23 -8.41 -12.84 30.71
CA LEU A 23 -7.44 -13.71 31.40
C LEU A 23 -7.67 -13.73 32.93
N TYR A 24 -7.93 -12.57 33.52
CA TYR A 24 -8.22 -12.45 34.94
C TYR A 24 -9.51 -13.19 35.33
N TYR A 25 -10.58 -13.06 34.54
CA TYR A 25 -11.83 -13.79 34.79
C TYR A 25 -11.68 -15.30 34.59
N ALA A 26 -10.91 -15.73 33.57
CA ALA A 26 -10.61 -17.14 33.36
C ALA A 26 -9.86 -17.74 34.56
N ARG A 27 -8.87 -17.01 35.11
CA ARG A 27 -8.15 -17.39 36.33
C ARG A 27 -9.11 -17.55 37.51
N SER A 28 -9.97 -16.54 37.73
CA SER A 28 -10.88 -16.49 38.88
C SER A 28 -11.90 -17.64 38.84
N SER A 29 -12.46 -17.94 37.67
CA SER A 29 -13.42 -19.03 37.46
C SER A 29 -12.85 -20.41 37.81
N THR A 30 -11.60 -20.70 37.44
CA THR A 30 -10.96 -21.99 37.77
C THR A 30 -10.74 -22.18 39.28
N GLY A 31 -10.59 -21.10 40.05
CA GLY A 31 -10.40 -21.18 41.50
C GLY A 31 -11.65 -21.60 42.27
N MET A 32 -12.84 -21.18 41.83
CA MET A 32 -14.09 -21.49 42.54
C MET A 32 -14.54 -22.95 42.37
N ASN A 33 -14.33 -23.55 41.19
CA ASN A 33 -14.76 -24.93 40.95
C ASN A 33 -13.96 -25.96 41.77
N GLN A 34 -12.70 -25.65 42.11
CA GLN A 34 -11.85 -26.56 42.88
C GLN A 34 -12.18 -26.61 44.38
N VAL A 35 -12.89 -25.60 44.90
CA VAL A 35 -13.28 -25.52 46.32
C VAL A 35 -14.54 -26.35 46.60
N ASN A 36 -15.45 -26.48 45.63
CA ASN A 36 -16.71 -27.21 45.82
C ASN A 36 -16.57 -28.74 45.70
N ASP A 37 -15.55 -29.26 45.01
CA ASP A 37 -15.34 -30.72 44.89
C ASP A 37 -14.68 -31.36 46.12
N LYS A 38 -14.21 -30.58 47.09
CA LYS A 38 -13.57 -31.11 48.31
C LYS A 38 -14.55 -31.51 49.43
N SER A 39 -15.85 -31.29 49.27
CA SER A 39 -16.81 -31.52 50.35
C SER A 39 -17.48 -32.91 50.39
N SER A 40 -17.14 -33.86 49.50
CA SER A 40 -17.89 -35.13 49.40
C SER A 40 -17.12 -36.43 49.66
N THR A 41 -15.80 -36.43 49.82
CA THR A 41 -15.05 -37.68 50.06
C THR A 41 -14.54 -37.77 51.49
N ASN A 42 -15.40 -38.33 52.34
CA ASN A 42 -14.99 -38.89 53.62
C ASN A 42 -14.33 -40.26 53.38
N LYS A 43 -13.21 -40.48 54.08
CA LYS A 43 -12.50 -41.73 54.39
C LYS A 43 -11.34 -42.16 53.49
N SER A 44 -10.32 -42.60 54.24
CA SER A 44 -9.19 -43.47 53.91
C SER A 44 -7.90 -42.72 53.63
N GLY A 45 -7.02 -42.71 54.64
CA GLY A 45 -5.72 -42.06 54.62
C GLY A 45 -4.80 -42.70 53.59
N THR A 46 -4.33 -41.89 52.67
CA THR A 46 -3.07 -42.05 51.95
C THR A 46 -2.71 -40.64 51.50
N ASP A 47 -1.52 -40.18 51.85
CA ASP A 47 -1.10 -38.79 51.66
C ASP A 47 -1.32 -38.34 50.21
N PRO A 48 -2.21 -37.37 49.94
CA PRO A 48 -2.44 -36.90 48.59
C PRO A 48 -1.24 -36.04 48.20
N GLN A 49 -0.39 -36.61 47.34
CA GLN A 49 0.62 -35.85 46.63
C GLN A 49 -0.12 -34.87 45.70
N VAL A 50 -0.42 -33.66 46.20
CA VAL A 50 -1.11 -32.61 45.47
C VAL A 50 -0.20 -32.21 44.31
N SER A 51 -0.49 -32.75 43.12
CA SER A 51 0.14 -32.32 41.88
C SER A 51 -0.28 -30.87 41.63
N THR A 52 0.58 -29.93 41.99
CA THR A 52 0.46 -28.51 41.70
C THR A 52 0.69 -28.28 40.22
N ARG A 53 -0.25 -28.73 39.39
CA ARG A 53 -0.21 -28.45 37.97
C ARG A 53 -0.25 -26.93 37.80
N PRO A 54 0.74 -26.30 37.15
CA PRO A 54 0.80 -24.86 37.06
C PRO A 54 -0.41 -24.37 36.28
N TRP A 55 -1.22 -23.52 36.93
CA TRP A 55 -2.36 -22.78 36.38
C TRP A 55 -2.17 -22.20 34.97
N ILE A 56 -0.92 -21.95 34.58
CA ILE A 56 -0.51 -21.54 33.24
C ILE A 56 -0.99 -22.54 32.19
N GLU A 57 -1.09 -23.84 32.47
CA GLU A 57 -1.57 -24.86 31.51
C GLU A 57 -3.05 -24.73 31.15
N CYS A 58 -3.88 -24.13 32.01
CA CYS A 58 -5.33 -24.02 31.79
C CYS A 58 -5.73 -22.88 30.83
N ILE A 59 -4.82 -21.94 30.53
CA ILE A 59 -5.11 -20.83 29.62
C ILE A 59 -5.07 -21.35 28.18
N PRO A 60 -6.13 -21.13 27.36
CA PRO A 60 -6.13 -21.51 25.96
C PRO A 60 -4.88 -20.94 25.26
N PRO A 61 -4.12 -21.77 24.52
CA PRO A 61 -2.86 -21.32 23.90
C PRO A 61 -3.08 -20.12 22.97
N GLN A 62 -4.26 -20.01 22.36
CA GLN A 62 -4.65 -18.86 21.54
C GLN A 62 -4.54 -17.53 22.30
N LEU A 63 -5.02 -17.49 23.54
CA LEU A 63 -5.00 -16.28 24.36
C LEU A 63 -3.57 -15.89 24.74
N LYS A 64 -2.69 -16.88 24.99
CA LYS A 64 -1.28 -16.64 25.31
C LYS A 64 -0.52 -16.00 24.15
N PHE A 65 -0.68 -16.51 22.94
CA PHE A 65 0.01 -15.98 21.76
C PHE A 65 -0.45 -14.57 21.40
N ILE A 66 -1.77 -14.31 21.47
CA ILE A 66 -2.33 -12.96 21.23
C ILE A 66 -1.84 -11.97 22.28
N THR A 67 -1.85 -12.38 23.56
CA THR A 67 -1.38 -11.52 24.65
C THR A 67 0.11 -11.22 24.50
N ASN A 68 0.93 -12.21 24.17
CA ASN A 68 2.37 -11.99 23.91
C ASN A 68 2.60 -11.06 22.71
N GLY A 69 1.84 -11.23 21.62
CA GLY A 69 1.89 -10.32 20.47
C GLY A 69 1.58 -8.88 20.87
N LEU A 70 0.45 -8.65 21.55
CA LEU A 70 0.06 -7.32 22.04
C LEU A 70 1.06 -6.74 23.04
N LEU A 71 1.67 -7.57 23.89
CA LEU A 71 2.65 -7.15 24.89
C LEU A 71 3.97 -6.74 24.26
N ILE A 72 4.33 -7.30 23.10
CA ILE A 72 5.50 -6.88 22.30
C ILE A 72 5.15 -5.65 21.42
N CYS A 73 3.98 -5.62 20.80
CA CYS A 73 3.59 -4.52 19.90
C CYS A 73 3.37 -3.19 20.61
N ASN A 74 2.72 -3.20 21.78
CA ASN A 74 2.41 -1.97 22.52
C ASN A 74 3.66 -1.13 22.89
N PRO A 75 4.74 -1.69 23.47
CA PRO A 75 5.94 -0.92 23.74
C PRO A 75 6.56 -0.38 22.44
N MET A 76 6.52 -1.11 21.32
CA MET A 76 7.02 -0.59 20.04
C MET A 76 6.24 0.66 19.58
N PHE A 77 4.90 0.65 19.68
CA PHE A 77 4.09 1.84 19.34
C PHE A 77 4.29 2.99 20.32
N ILE A 78 4.46 2.71 21.63
CA ILE A 78 4.81 3.73 22.62
C ILE A 78 6.19 4.33 22.31
N THR A 79 7.18 3.50 21.95
CA THR A 79 8.49 3.97 21.53
C THR A 79 8.40 4.88 20.30
N VAL A 80 7.56 4.56 19.31
CA VAL A 80 7.31 5.47 18.19
C VAL A 80 6.74 6.80 18.65
N LEU A 81 5.75 6.80 19.54
CA LEU A 81 5.16 8.03 20.07
C LEU A 81 6.21 8.90 20.76
N VAL A 82 7.04 8.28 21.61
CA VAL A 82 8.15 8.95 22.29
C VAL A 82 9.16 9.51 21.30
N ILE A 83 9.59 8.72 20.31
CA ILE A 83 10.49 9.20 19.24
C ILE A 83 9.82 10.33 18.46
N SER A 84 8.50 10.30 18.30
CA SER A 84 7.75 11.34 17.58
C SER A 84 7.65 12.66 18.32
N SER A 85 7.64 12.63 19.66
CA SER A 85 7.73 13.84 20.48
C SER A 85 9.14 14.39 20.64
N LEU A 86 10.18 13.58 20.39
CA LEU A 86 11.58 14.00 20.53
C LEU A 86 12.08 14.73 19.28
N PRO A 87 13.02 15.70 19.42
CA PRO A 87 13.68 16.35 18.27
C PRO A 87 14.36 15.32 17.34
N PHE A 88 14.87 14.22 17.92
CA PHE A 88 15.43 13.11 17.16
C PHE A 88 14.46 12.55 16.11
N GLY A 89 13.16 12.55 16.39
CA GLY A 89 12.14 12.08 15.46
C GLY A 89 11.97 12.92 14.21
N GLN A 90 12.45 14.17 14.19
CA GLN A 90 12.44 15.02 13.00
C GLN A 90 13.65 14.74 12.09
N THR A 91 14.65 14.00 12.58
CA THR A 91 15.80 13.58 11.75
C THR A 91 15.40 12.45 10.80
N ILE A 92 16.14 12.30 9.69
CA ILE A 92 15.93 11.21 8.72
C ILE A 92 16.06 9.85 9.40
N THR A 93 17.03 9.67 10.29
CA THR A 93 17.22 8.44 11.07
C THR A 93 16.05 8.19 12.02
N GLY A 94 15.55 9.25 12.67
CA GLY A 94 14.35 9.17 13.51
C GLY A 94 13.12 8.77 12.70
N ALA A 95 12.91 9.33 11.52
CA ALA A 95 11.81 8.97 10.62
C ALA A 95 11.92 7.51 10.15
N SER A 96 13.12 7.05 9.77
CA SER A 96 13.38 5.65 9.42
C SER A 96 13.08 4.70 10.59
N ASN A 97 13.55 5.02 11.79
CA ASN A 97 13.30 4.21 12.99
C ASN A 97 11.82 4.19 13.38
N LYS A 98 11.11 5.31 13.27
CA LYS A 98 9.66 5.37 13.46
C LYS A 98 8.94 4.42 12.52
N LEU A 99 9.31 4.46 11.23
CA LEU A 99 8.69 3.64 10.20
C LEU A 99 9.00 2.14 10.41
N GLY A 100 10.24 1.80 10.75
CA GLY A 100 10.66 0.44 11.09
C GLY A 100 9.93 -0.11 12.32
N LEU A 101 9.79 0.68 13.39
CA LEU A 101 9.04 0.29 14.59
C LEU A 101 7.54 0.19 14.33
N TRP A 102 6.97 1.07 13.50
CA TRP A 102 5.58 0.96 13.03
C TRP A 102 5.35 -0.35 12.31
N PHE A 103 6.18 -0.62 11.30
CA PHE A 103 6.05 -1.81 10.47
C PHE A 103 6.29 -3.08 11.28
N GLY A 104 7.30 -3.09 12.16
CA GLY A 104 7.58 -4.18 13.07
C GLY A 104 6.44 -4.45 14.04
N GLY A 105 5.90 -3.41 14.68
CA GLY A 105 4.72 -3.51 15.55
C GLY A 105 3.48 -4.01 14.80
N PHE A 106 3.30 -3.59 13.55
CA PHE A 106 2.22 -4.08 12.69
C PHE A 106 2.41 -5.53 12.23
N LEU A 107 3.64 -6.01 12.09
CA LEU A 107 3.93 -7.38 11.66
C LEU A 107 3.89 -8.38 12.82
N VAL A 108 4.37 -8.01 14.00
CA VAL A 108 4.45 -8.91 15.16
C VAL A 108 3.08 -9.46 15.53
N GLU A 109 2.03 -8.65 15.45
CA GLU A 109 0.68 -9.08 15.80
C GLU A 109 0.11 -10.13 14.83
N PRO A 110 0.02 -9.92 13.51
CA PRO A 110 -0.41 -10.96 12.59
C PRO A 110 0.50 -12.18 12.62
N LEU A 111 1.82 -12.02 12.83
CA LEU A 111 2.73 -13.15 13.04
C LEU A 111 2.40 -13.93 14.32
N SER A 112 2.01 -13.25 15.41
CA SER A 112 1.56 -13.90 16.64
C SER A 112 0.26 -14.68 16.43
N HIS A 113 -0.68 -14.16 15.64
CA HIS A 113 -1.87 -14.92 15.24
C HIS A 113 -1.52 -16.12 14.36
N LEU A 114 -0.53 -15.98 13.47
CA LEU A 114 -0.08 -17.03 12.57
C LEU A 114 0.72 -18.14 13.27
N SER A 115 1.36 -17.80 14.40
CA SER A 115 2.12 -18.75 15.20
C SER A 115 1.26 -19.89 15.74
N ILE A 116 -0.04 -19.68 15.98
CA ILE A 116 -0.97 -20.71 16.49
C ILE A 116 -1.21 -21.83 15.48
N PRO A 117 -1.70 -21.56 14.25
CA PRO A 117 -1.88 -22.62 13.24
C PRO A 117 -0.55 -23.24 12.84
N ALA A 118 0.54 -22.46 12.78
CA ALA A 118 1.87 -22.97 12.52
C ALA A 118 2.33 -23.95 13.62
N TYR A 119 2.19 -23.58 14.90
CA TYR A 119 2.50 -24.43 16.05
C TYR A 119 1.67 -25.71 16.07
N ARG A 120 0.35 -25.61 15.82
CA ARG A 120 -0.52 -26.79 15.71
C ARG A 120 -0.09 -27.71 14.57
N TRP A 121 0.28 -27.15 13.42
CA TRP A 121 0.78 -27.90 12.28
C TRP A 121 2.10 -28.60 12.59
N VAL A 122 3.04 -27.89 13.22
CA VAL A 122 4.34 -28.44 13.66
C VAL A 122 4.13 -29.57 14.66
N ILE A 123 3.31 -29.40 15.70
CA ILE A 123 3.02 -30.47 16.66
C ILE A 123 2.39 -31.69 15.98
N LYS A 124 1.44 -31.48 15.06
CA LYS A 124 0.84 -32.59 14.32
C LYS A 124 1.91 -33.37 13.54
N ARG A 125 2.84 -32.65 12.89
CA ARG A 125 3.95 -33.26 12.15
C ARG A 125 4.93 -33.99 13.07
N ILE A 126 5.27 -33.42 14.23
CA ILE A 126 6.14 -34.06 15.23
C ILE A 126 5.49 -35.34 15.77
N ARG A 127 4.18 -35.34 16.05
CA ARG A 127 3.47 -36.57 16.48
C ARG A 127 3.47 -37.66 15.40
N LEU A 128 3.35 -37.27 14.13
CA LEU A 128 3.46 -38.20 13.00
C LEU A 128 4.89 -38.74 12.83
N LEU A 129 5.91 -37.89 13.02
CA LEU A 129 7.32 -38.27 12.88
C LEU A 129 7.84 -39.11 14.05
N ASN A 130 7.36 -38.86 15.26
CA ASN A 130 7.77 -39.63 16.45
C ASN A 130 7.13 -41.02 16.50
N GLY A 131 6.41 -41.43 15.45
CA GLY A 131 5.89 -42.77 15.30
C GLY A 131 5.05 -43.22 16.49
N ALA A 132 4.42 -42.28 17.22
CA ALA A 132 3.57 -42.63 18.34
C ALA A 132 2.52 -43.59 17.77
N PRO A 133 2.55 -44.89 18.13
CA PRO A 133 1.57 -45.82 17.62
C PRO A 133 0.24 -45.24 18.07
N VAL A 134 -0.60 -44.87 17.10
CA VAL A 134 -2.03 -44.76 17.35
C VAL A 134 -2.38 -46.15 17.80
N HIS A 135 -2.39 -46.38 19.11
CA HIS A 135 -2.67 -47.68 19.69
C HIS A 135 -4.04 -48.05 19.13
N GLY A 136 -4.04 -48.91 18.13
CA GLY A 136 -5.20 -49.55 17.60
C GLY A 136 -5.82 -50.27 18.78
N GLN A 137 -6.90 -49.69 19.30
CA GLN A 137 -7.85 -50.39 20.12
C GLN A 137 -8.68 -51.26 19.17
N GLU A 138 -8.02 -52.24 18.57
CA GLU A 138 -8.67 -53.42 18.04
C GLU A 138 -8.43 -54.56 19.03
N SER A 139 -9.52 -55.25 19.35
CA SER A 139 -9.63 -56.53 20.07
C SER A 139 -10.23 -56.42 21.47
N GLY A 140 -11.55 -56.28 21.50
CA GLY A 140 -12.38 -56.45 22.68
C GLY A 140 -13.78 -56.88 22.26
N SER A 141 -13.88 -58.08 21.68
CA SER A 141 -15.13 -58.77 21.38
C SER A 141 -16.01 -58.85 22.65
N GLY A 142 -17.25 -58.39 22.54
CA GLY A 142 -18.35 -58.85 23.38
C GLY A 142 -18.88 -57.82 24.38
N SER A 143 -19.80 -56.98 23.94
CA SER A 143 -21.06 -56.75 24.68
C SER A 143 -22.03 -55.94 23.81
N LYS A 144 -23.10 -56.62 23.38
CA LYS A 144 -24.30 -55.96 22.85
C LYS A 144 -25.02 -55.32 24.04
N HIS A 145 -24.76 -54.04 24.30
CA HIS A 145 -25.73 -53.24 25.03
C HIS A 145 -25.89 -51.87 24.38
N GLY A 146 -27.09 -51.66 23.86
CA GLY A 146 -27.50 -50.46 23.14
C GLY A 146 -27.53 -49.27 24.09
N GLY A 147 -26.82 -48.23 23.67
CA GLY A 147 -26.80 -46.93 24.32
C GLY A 147 -26.15 -45.95 23.36
N ASN A 148 -26.89 -45.56 22.32
CA ASN A 148 -26.48 -44.52 21.38
C ASN A 148 -26.47 -43.15 22.09
N SER A 149 -25.47 -42.90 22.91
CA SER A 149 -25.04 -41.55 23.26
C SER A 149 -23.77 -41.25 22.48
N ASN A 150 -23.96 -40.86 21.22
CA ASN A 150 -22.94 -40.11 20.49
C ASN A 150 -22.72 -38.80 21.25
N ILE A 151 -21.90 -38.84 22.30
CA ILE A 151 -21.31 -37.67 22.93
C ILE A 151 -20.33 -37.14 21.90
N SER A 152 -20.86 -36.41 20.92
CA SER A 152 -20.07 -35.50 20.12
C SER A 152 -19.39 -34.58 21.12
N ILE A 153 -18.08 -34.77 21.31
CA ILE A 153 -17.22 -33.86 22.05
C ILE A 153 -17.26 -32.56 21.24
N SER A 154 -18.29 -31.76 21.53
CA SER A 154 -18.46 -30.40 21.07
C SER A 154 -17.20 -29.68 21.52
N SER A 155 -16.32 -29.35 20.57
CA SER A 155 -15.15 -28.55 20.85
C SER A 155 -15.63 -27.14 21.24
N GLY A 156 -16.01 -26.99 22.51
CA GLY A 156 -16.73 -25.85 23.10
C GLY A 156 -15.92 -24.57 23.23
N TYR A 157 -15.09 -24.26 22.22
CA TYR A 157 -14.28 -23.05 22.16
C TYR A 157 -14.46 -22.29 20.84
N GLU A 158 -15.61 -22.44 20.17
CA GLU A 158 -15.98 -21.51 19.09
C GLU A 158 -16.58 -20.26 19.73
N LEU A 159 -15.84 -19.15 19.66
CA LEU A 159 -16.34 -17.82 20.02
C LEU A 159 -17.69 -17.61 19.30
N PRO A 160 -18.74 -17.10 19.98
CA PRO A 160 -20.03 -16.83 19.37
C PRO A 160 -19.89 -15.67 18.38
N LEU A 161 -19.42 -15.98 17.17
CA LEU A 161 -19.56 -15.13 16.00
C LEU A 161 -21.04 -15.19 15.61
N SER A 162 -21.66 -14.03 15.43
CA SER A 162 -23.04 -13.94 14.96
C SER A 162 -23.18 -14.77 13.67
N PRO A 163 -24.01 -15.83 13.68
CA PRO A 163 -24.10 -16.77 12.56
C PRO A 163 -24.61 -16.01 11.33
N GLY A 164 -23.76 -15.92 10.30
CA GLY A 164 -24.12 -15.36 9.00
C GLY A 164 -23.29 -14.17 8.53
N MET A 165 -22.41 -13.61 9.36
CA MET A 165 -21.66 -12.41 8.96
C MET A 165 -20.26 -12.76 8.44
N ASN A 166 -20.10 -12.74 7.12
CA ASN A 166 -18.82 -12.98 6.46
C ASN A 166 -17.85 -11.83 6.74
N LEU A 167 -16.73 -12.12 7.43
CA LEU A 167 -15.65 -11.16 7.66
C LEU A 167 -15.14 -10.53 6.33
N TYR A 168 -15.21 -11.30 5.24
CA TYR A 168 -14.90 -10.86 3.87
C TYR A 168 -15.70 -9.62 3.46
N GLU A 169 -17.02 -9.63 3.65
CA GLU A 169 -17.89 -8.51 3.28
C GLU A 169 -17.55 -7.26 4.07
N ARG A 170 -17.25 -7.42 5.37
CA ARG A 170 -16.78 -6.31 6.22
C ARG A 170 -15.45 -5.74 5.76
N LEU A 171 -14.49 -6.60 5.42
CA LEU A 171 -13.17 -6.17 4.97
C LEU A 171 -13.23 -5.46 3.61
N GLN A 172 -14.08 -5.96 2.70
CA GLN A 172 -14.37 -5.32 1.43
C GLN A 172 -15.03 -3.95 1.65
N THR A 173 -15.98 -3.86 2.58
CA THR A 173 -16.66 -2.59 2.94
C THR A 173 -15.66 -1.58 3.49
N VAL A 174 -14.79 -1.98 4.42
CA VAL A 174 -13.72 -1.13 4.98
C VAL A 174 -12.76 -0.67 3.89
N THR A 175 -12.40 -1.56 2.96
CA THR A 175 -11.53 -1.21 1.82
C THR A 175 -12.20 -0.15 0.94
N THR A 176 -13.48 -0.30 0.62
CA THR A 176 -14.23 0.69 -0.16
C THR A 176 -14.33 2.03 0.57
N ILE A 177 -14.54 2.05 1.89
CA ILE A 177 -14.57 3.28 2.69
C ILE A 177 -13.20 3.98 2.63
N ILE A 178 -12.11 3.25 2.85
CA ILE A 178 -10.75 3.80 2.80
C ILE A 178 -10.43 4.38 1.43
N VAL A 179 -10.79 3.66 0.35
CA VAL A 179 -10.60 4.13 -1.02
C VAL A 179 -11.48 5.35 -1.31
N GLY A 180 -12.74 5.34 -0.86
CA GLY A 180 -13.67 6.46 -1.02
C GLY A 180 -13.20 7.74 -0.32
N GLU A 181 -12.71 7.63 0.92
CA GLU A 181 -12.12 8.73 1.68
C GLU A 181 -10.88 9.29 0.95
N GLY A 182 -10.01 8.42 0.44
CA GLY A 182 -8.84 8.81 -0.35
C GLY A 182 -9.21 9.53 -1.65
N ILE A 183 -10.22 9.05 -2.37
CA ILE A 183 -10.74 9.68 -3.59
C ILE A 183 -11.34 11.06 -3.27
N ASN A 184 -12.11 11.18 -2.18
CA ASN A 184 -12.67 12.46 -1.74
C ASN A 184 -11.56 13.48 -1.43
N GLY A 185 -10.47 13.05 -0.78
CA GLY A 185 -9.29 13.86 -0.54
C GLY A 185 -8.61 14.35 -1.83
N ILE A 186 -8.54 13.50 -2.86
CA ILE A 186 -8.00 13.87 -4.19
C ILE A 186 -8.96 14.82 -4.91
N ALA A 187 -10.27 14.59 -4.87
CA ALA A 187 -11.27 15.42 -5.54
C ALA A 187 -11.22 16.88 -5.09
N GLY A 188 -11.03 17.13 -3.78
CA GLY A 188 -10.85 18.48 -3.25
C GLY A 188 -9.63 19.21 -3.83
N ILE A 189 -8.55 18.48 -4.08
CA ILE A 189 -7.30 19.03 -4.66
C ILE A 189 -7.42 19.20 -6.16
N LEU A 190 -8.06 18.25 -6.84
CA LEU A 190 -8.37 18.37 -8.26
C LEU A 190 -9.21 19.61 -8.53
N SER A 191 -10.25 19.85 -7.73
CA SER A 191 -11.07 21.05 -7.84
C SER A 191 -10.23 22.32 -7.67
N ALA A 192 -9.36 22.37 -6.65
CA ALA A 192 -8.45 23.50 -6.45
C ALA A 192 -7.46 23.67 -7.61
N ALA A 193 -6.90 22.58 -8.13
CA ALA A 193 -5.93 22.59 -9.23
C ALA A 193 -6.56 22.99 -10.57
N MET A 194 -7.83 22.66 -10.82
CA MET A 194 -8.53 23.09 -12.03
C MET A 194 -8.93 24.57 -12.00
N VAL A 195 -9.18 25.12 -10.81
CA VAL A 195 -9.53 26.54 -10.64
C VAL A 195 -8.28 27.42 -10.59
N ALA A 196 -7.11 26.85 -10.31
CA ALA A 196 -5.86 27.60 -10.27
C ALA A 196 -5.55 28.22 -11.65
N PRO A 197 -5.26 29.52 -11.73
CA PRO A 197 -4.80 30.14 -12.96
C PRO A 197 -3.49 29.46 -13.41
N GLY A 198 -3.40 29.11 -14.69
CA GLY A 198 -2.30 28.31 -15.22
C GLY A 198 -2.48 26.79 -15.07
N ALA A 199 -3.71 26.28 -14.96
CA ALA A 199 -4.00 24.86 -15.13
C ALA A 199 -3.61 24.39 -16.55
N GLY A 200 -2.32 24.11 -16.74
CA GLY A 200 -1.75 23.73 -18.03
C GLY A 200 -2.25 22.37 -18.51
N ARG A 201 -1.98 22.06 -19.78
CA ARG A 201 -2.29 20.75 -20.38
C ARG A 201 -1.76 19.57 -19.56
N ALA A 202 -0.62 19.74 -18.88
CA ALA A 202 -0.03 18.74 -18.00
C ALA A 202 -0.93 18.37 -16.80
N VAL A 203 -1.60 19.34 -16.19
CA VAL A 203 -2.54 19.09 -15.08
C VAL A 203 -3.68 18.21 -15.56
N VAL A 204 -4.32 18.58 -16.69
CA VAL A 204 -5.43 17.83 -17.28
C VAL A 204 -5.04 16.38 -17.62
N VAL A 205 -3.88 16.18 -18.24
CA VAL A 205 -3.36 14.83 -18.54
C VAL A 205 -3.16 14.02 -17.25
N ASN A 206 -2.61 14.62 -16.19
CA ASN A 206 -2.47 13.95 -14.90
C ASN A 206 -3.83 13.62 -14.28
N VAL A 207 -4.86 14.48 -14.42
CA VAL A 207 -6.22 14.23 -13.90
C VAL A 207 -6.82 13.00 -14.58
N ILE A 208 -6.80 12.98 -15.92
CA ILE A 208 -7.32 11.86 -16.71
C ILE A 208 -6.57 10.58 -16.34
N SER A 209 -5.24 10.65 -16.25
CA SER A 209 -4.41 9.51 -15.89
C SER A 209 -4.69 8.97 -14.48
N ALA A 210 -4.89 9.85 -13.49
CA ALA A 210 -5.26 9.43 -12.15
C ALA A 210 -6.63 8.76 -12.11
N ALA A 211 -7.61 9.32 -12.83
CA ALA A 211 -8.95 8.72 -12.96
C ALA A 211 -8.88 7.33 -13.60
N CYS A 212 -8.13 7.18 -14.69
CA CYS A 212 -7.87 5.89 -15.31
C CYS A 212 -7.20 4.91 -14.35
N THR A 213 -6.17 5.35 -13.61
CA THR A 213 -5.46 4.51 -12.64
C THR A 213 -6.39 3.99 -11.55
N ILE A 214 -7.20 4.87 -10.95
CA ILE A 214 -8.20 4.51 -9.92
C ILE A 214 -9.22 3.53 -10.50
N TRP A 215 -9.70 3.78 -11.72
CA TRP A 215 -10.65 2.91 -12.41
C TRP A 215 -10.06 1.51 -12.65
N PHE A 216 -8.83 1.42 -13.15
CA PHE A 216 -8.17 0.13 -13.36
C PHE A 216 -7.91 -0.62 -12.05
N ILE A 217 -7.49 0.06 -10.98
CA ILE A 217 -7.32 -0.57 -9.66
C ILE A 217 -8.65 -1.15 -9.18
N ALA A 218 -9.74 -0.37 -9.27
CA ALA A 218 -11.07 -0.84 -8.90
C ALA A 218 -11.49 -2.04 -9.75
N TYR A 219 -11.29 -1.98 -11.07
CA TYR A 219 -11.59 -3.08 -11.98
C TYR A 219 -10.81 -4.36 -11.63
N ILE A 220 -9.48 -4.28 -11.51
CA ILE A 220 -8.61 -5.44 -11.23
C ILE A 220 -8.97 -6.06 -9.87
N TYR A 221 -9.34 -5.23 -8.89
CA TYR A 221 -9.76 -5.68 -7.56
C TYR A 221 -11.15 -6.32 -7.56
N PHE A 222 -12.15 -5.70 -8.17
CA PHE A 222 -13.54 -6.19 -8.13
C PHE A 222 -13.79 -7.33 -9.12
N GLU A 223 -13.21 -7.26 -10.31
CA GLU A 223 -13.42 -8.20 -11.43
C GLU A 223 -12.30 -9.25 -11.53
N GLY A 224 -11.33 -9.23 -10.61
CA GLY A 224 -10.29 -10.25 -10.52
C GLY A 224 -10.88 -11.67 -10.41
N PRO A 225 -10.09 -12.71 -10.72
CA PRO A 225 -10.55 -14.10 -10.73
C PRO A 225 -10.97 -14.58 -9.34
N LYS A 226 -12.20 -14.27 -8.95
CA LYS A 226 -12.84 -14.76 -7.74
C LYS A 226 -13.31 -16.17 -8.03
N GLY A 227 -12.56 -17.16 -7.57
CA GLY A 227 -13.06 -18.53 -7.58
C GLY A 227 -14.39 -18.59 -6.80
N ASP A 228 -15.40 -19.26 -7.35
CA ASP A 228 -16.77 -19.37 -6.80
C ASP A 228 -16.85 -20.01 -5.40
N LYS A 229 -15.70 -20.41 -4.83
CA LYS A 229 -15.62 -21.06 -3.52
C LYS A 229 -14.70 -20.25 -2.64
N ALA A 230 -15.31 -19.50 -1.72
CA ALA A 230 -14.58 -18.89 -0.61
C ALA A 230 -13.76 -19.99 0.10
N PRO A 231 -12.48 -19.73 0.42
CA PRO A 231 -11.66 -20.71 1.14
C PRO A 231 -12.33 -21.05 2.47
N GLN A 232 -12.37 -22.35 2.83
CA GLN A 232 -12.94 -22.79 4.09
C GLN A 232 -12.30 -22.04 5.26
N THR A 233 -13.15 -21.45 6.11
CA THR A 233 -12.79 -20.52 7.20
C THR A 233 -11.80 -21.08 8.23
N LYS A 234 -11.65 -22.41 8.32
CA LYS A 234 -10.75 -23.08 9.27
C LYS A 234 -9.32 -23.28 8.74
N SER A 235 -9.02 -22.88 7.50
CA SER A 235 -7.72 -23.11 6.86
C SER A 235 -6.70 -22.00 7.13
N LEU A 236 -5.42 -22.36 7.28
CA LEU A 236 -4.29 -21.41 7.32
C LEU A 236 -4.31 -20.45 6.11
N ARG A 237 -4.81 -20.92 4.96
CA ARG A 237 -4.98 -20.12 3.75
C ARG A 237 -5.87 -18.89 3.98
N TYR A 238 -6.91 -19.01 4.79
CA TYR A 238 -7.80 -17.90 5.11
C TYR A 238 -7.09 -16.80 5.91
N ILE A 239 -6.26 -17.18 6.88
CA ILE A 239 -5.46 -16.23 7.67
C ILE A 239 -4.40 -15.56 6.79
N LEU A 240 -3.71 -16.33 5.95
CA LEU A 240 -2.68 -15.80 5.05
C LEU A 240 -3.30 -14.82 4.03
N TRP A 241 -4.47 -15.16 3.49
CA TRP A 241 -5.26 -14.29 2.63
C TRP A 241 -5.60 -12.97 3.33
N LEU A 242 -6.05 -13.02 4.60
CA LEU A 242 -6.37 -11.83 5.38
C LEU A 242 -5.15 -10.94 5.64
N ILE A 243 -3.99 -11.55 5.94
CA ILE A 243 -2.73 -10.80 6.14
C ILE A 243 -2.28 -10.14 4.85
N LEU A 244 -2.37 -10.84 3.71
CA LEU A 244 -2.04 -10.28 2.41
C LEU A 244 -3.09 -9.29 1.90
N HIS A 245 -4.29 -9.28 2.49
CA HIS A 245 -5.24 -8.20 2.28
C HIS A 245 -4.67 -6.88 2.78
N LEU A 246 -4.03 -6.81 3.95
CA LEU A 246 -3.59 -5.54 4.56
C LEU A 246 -2.60 -4.70 3.69
N PRO A 247 -1.55 -5.27 3.07
CA PRO A 247 -0.67 -4.53 2.17
C PRO A 247 -1.39 -3.87 0.99
N PHE A 248 -2.50 -4.44 0.50
CA PHE A 248 -3.21 -3.90 -0.65
C PHE A 248 -3.86 -2.53 -0.34
N PRO A 249 -4.78 -2.36 0.64
CA PRO A 249 -5.33 -1.06 0.99
C PRO A 249 -4.27 -0.08 1.45
N ALA A 250 -3.23 -0.54 2.17
CA ALA A 250 -2.13 0.33 2.59
C ALA A 250 -1.39 0.91 1.37
N SER A 251 -1.06 0.08 0.38
CA SER A 251 -0.42 0.52 -0.86
C SER A 251 -1.34 1.41 -1.70
N THR A 252 -2.64 1.10 -1.74
CA THR A 252 -3.63 1.94 -2.41
C THR A 252 -3.72 3.32 -1.77
N VAL A 253 -3.79 3.42 -0.45
CA VAL A 253 -3.77 4.72 0.25
C VAL A 253 -2.49 5.49 -0.03
N LEU A 254 -1.33 4.83 0.04
CA LEU A 254 -0.05 5.46 -0.24
C LEU A 254 0.09 5.90 -1.70
N LEU A 255 -0.47 5.14 -2.65
CA LEU A 255 -0.58 5.53 -4.04
C LEU A 255 -1.47 6.77 -4.19
N LEU A 256 -2.65 6.80 -3.55
CA LEU A 256 -3.56 7.95 -3.60
C LEU A 256 -2.91 9.22 -2.99
N ILE A 257 -2.17 9.08 -1.89
CA ILE A 257 -1.37 10.17 -1.30
C ILE A 257 -0.28 10.63 -2.29
N GLY A 258 0.40 9.69 -2.94
CA GLY A 258 1.39 9.99 -3.98
C GLY A 258 0.79 10.73 -5.17
N ILE A 259 -0.38 10.30 -5.66
CA ILE A 259 -1.12 10.96 -6.74
C ILE A 259 -1.50 12.39 -6.33
N LYS A 260 -2.03 12.57 -5.10
CA LYS A 260 -2.28 13.88 -4.52
C LYS A 260 -1.02 14.75 -4.57
N ASN A 261 0.10 14.25 -4.07
CA ASN A 261 1.35 15.00 -4.01
C ASN A 261 1.91 15.31 -5.41
N GLN A 262 1.71 14.42 -6.38
CA GLN A 262 2.04 14.70 -7.77
C GLN A 262 1.20 15.85 -8.34
N PHE A 263 -0.10 15.91 -8.03
CA PHE A 263 -0.94 17.04 -8.43
C PHE A 263 -0.49 18.35 -7.80
N LEU A 264 -0.17 18.32 -6.51
CA LEU A 264 0.35 19.51 -5.83
C LEU A 264 1.65 19.97 -6.49
N LEU A 265 2.59 19.05 -6.75
CA LEU A 265 3.86 19.38 -7.40
C LEU A 265 3.65 19.93 -8.82
N THR A 266 2.76 19.32 -9.60
CA THR A 266 2.47 19.76 -10.98
C THR A 266 1.79 21.11 -10.98
N GLY A 267 0.72 21.28 -10.20
CA GLY A 267 -0.03 22.54 -10.12
C GLY A 267 0.82 23.67 -9.56
N PHE A 268 1.61 23.40 -8.51
CA PHE A 268 2.58 24.34 -7.96
C PHE A 268 3.63 24.75 -8.99
N SER A 269 4.23 23.78 -9.69
CA SER A 269 5.29 24.06 -10.66
C SER A 269 4.74 24.84 -11.86
N SER A 270 3.60 24.42 -12.41
CA SER A 270 2.93 25.15 -13.49
C SER A 270 2.57 26.56 -13.08
N ALA A 271 1.86 26.75 -11.96
CA ALA A 271 1.48 28.07 -11.49
C ALA A 271 2.71 28.98 -11.24
N LEU A 272 3.76 28.44 -10.60
CA LEU A 272 4.96 29.20 -10.29
C LEU A 272 5.74 29.57 -11.56
N PHE A 273 6.06 28.62 -12.42
CA PHE A 273 6.88 28.87 -13.60
C PHE A 273 6.15 29.64 -14.69
N ASP A 274 4.86 29.33 -14.93
CA ASP A 274 4.08 30.02 -15.96
C ASP A 274 3.85 31.50 -15.56
N THR A 275 3.44 31.75 -14.30
CA THR A 275 3.25 33.13 -13.80
C THR A 275 4.56 33.92 -13.81
N THR A 276 5.67 33.28 -13.43
CA THR A 276 6.98 33.94 -13.44
C THR A 276 7.44 34.25 -14.86
N THR A 277 7.16 33.37 -15.82
CA THR A 277 7.50 33.59 -17.23
C THR A 277 6.67 34.71 -17.84
N GLU A 278 5.35 34.72 -17.60
CA GLU A 278 4.45 35.77 -18.08
C GLU A 278 4.79 37.13 -17.46
N PHE A 279 5.10 37.17 -16.16
CA PHE A 279 5.60 38.37 -15.50
C PHE A 279 6.88 38.90 -16.16
N ASN A 280 7.85 38.03 -16.44
CA ASN A 280 9.10 38.43 -17.08
C ASN A 280 8.90 38.99 -18.50
N ILE A 281 7.95 38.43 -19.26
CA ILE A 281 7.59 38.93 -20.59
C ILE A 281 6.96 40.31 -20.47
N ASN A 282 5.90 40.46 -19.66
CA ASN A 282 5.18 41.71 -19.49
C ASN A 282 6.06 42.84 -18.92
N PHE A 283 6.92 42.50 -17.96
CA PHE A 283 7.85 43.46 -17.36
C PHE A 283 8.87 43.95 -18.38
N ARG A 284 9.39 43.05 -19.23
CA ARG A 284 10.30 43.41 -20.31
C ARG A 284 9.64 44.31 -21.34
N GLU A 285 8.42 43.99 -21.77
CA GLU A 285 7.66 44.82 -22.71
C GLU A 285 7.40 46.23 -22.15
N GLN A 286 7.11 46.36 -20.86
CA GLN A 286 6.97 47.66 -20.21
C GLN A 286 8.28 48.45 -20.17
N LEU A 287 9.41 47.79 -19.90
CA LEU A 287 10.73 48.41 -19.92
C LEU A 287 11.09 48.90 -21.32
N ASP A 288 10.88 48.07 -22.35
CA ASP A 288 11.18 48.42 -23.74
C ASP A 288 10.32 49.61 -24.19
N GLY A 289 9.05 49.66 -23.78
CA GLY A 289 8.15 50.79 -24.07
C GLY A 289 8.50 52.10 -23.37
N VAL A 290 9.11 52.07 -22.19
CA VAL A 290 9.61 53.29 -21.50
C VAL A 290 10.88 53.83 -22.16
N THR A 291 11.61 52.98 -22.89
CA THR A 291 12.92 53.33 -23.47
C THR A 291 12.78 54.03 -24.83
N SER A 292 11.59 54.05 -25.45
CA SER A 292 11.45 54.46 -26.85
C SER A 292 11.55 55.97 -27.13
N GLU A 293 11.33 56.88 -26.18
CA GLU A 293 11.64 58.32 -26.35
C GLU A 293 11.92 59.03 -25.01
N PRO A 294 13.18 59.29 -24.62
CA PRO A 294 13.44 60.19 -23.51
C PRO A 294 13.08 61.64 -23.93
N PRO A 295 12.39 62.42 -23.08
CA PRO A 295 12.15 63.83 -23.35
C PRO A 295 13.49 64.56 -23.51
N LEU A 296 13.65 65.23 -24.67
CA LEU A 296 14.86 65.94 -25.14
C LEU A 296 15.51 66.84 -24.07
N GLU A 297 14.75 67.32 -23.10
CA GLU A 297 15.19 68.26 -22.06
C GLU A 297 16.09 67.64 -20.97
N LYS A 298 16.18 66.30 -20.84
CA LYS A 298 17.06 65.63 -19.86
C LYS A 298 18.29 64.93 -20.44
N GLN A 299 18.51 65.02 -21.75
CA GLN A 299 19.50 64.22 -22.47
C GLN A 299 20.95 64.50 -22.05
N HIS A 300 21.29 65.76 -21.74
CA HIS A 300 22.66 66.14 -21.38
C HIS A 300 23.19 65.60 -20.04
N ARG A 301 22.32 65.13 -19.12
CA ARG A 301 22.76 64.59 -17.82
C ARG A 301 23.04 63.08 -17.87
N TYR A 302 22.66 62.40 -18.95
CA TYR A 302 22.78 60.94 -19.07
C TYR A 302 23.83 60.48 -20.11
N GLU A 303 24.51 61.40 -20.80
CA GLU A 303 25.58 61.08 -21.77
C GLU A 303 26.79 60.35 -21.17
N SER A 304 26.94 60.30 -19.84
CA SER A 304 28.05 59.59 -19.18
C SER A 304 27.80 58.10 -18.95
N ILE A 305 26.59 57.60 -19.17
CA ILE A 305 26.28 56.18 -19.00
C ILE A 305 26.49 55.45 -20.34
N PRO A 306 27.30 54.38 -20.38
CA PRO A 306 27.58 53.69 -21.63
C PRO A 306 26.29 53.12 -22.25
N PRO A 307 26.09 53.24 -23.57
CA PRO A 307 24.94 52.67 -24.27
C PRO A 307 24.90 51.16 -24.00
N GLY A 308 23.77 50.69 -23.46
CA GLY A 308 23.56 49.30 -23.03
C GLY A 308 23.60 49.04 -21.51
N ALA A 309 24.06 50.00 -20.69
CA ALA A 309 24.02 49.84 -19.24
C ALA A 309 22.57 49.77 -18.70
N TRP A 310 21.65 50.53 -19.30
CA TRP A 310 20.22 50.51 -18.96
C TRP A 310 19.57 49.16 -19.28
N ASP A 311 19.87 48.56 -20.43
CA ASP A 311 19.36 47.23 -20.81
C ASP A 311 19.87 46.14 -19.86
N CYS A 312 21.14 46.25 -19.44
CA CYS A 312 21.74 45.34 -18.48
C CYS A 312 21.08 45.48 -17.10
N LEU A 313 20.92 46.71 -16.61
CA LEU A 313 20.26 47.00 -15.33
C LEU A 313 18.79 46.55 -15.33
N GLY A 314 18.05 46.84 -16.41
CA GLY A 314 16.66 46.41 -16.57
C GLY A 314 16.51 44.90 -16.54
N ARG A 315 17.40 44.16 -17.21
CA ARG A 315 17.41 42.69 -17.20
C ARG A 315 17.70 42.12 -15.82
N VAL A 316 18.73 42.63 -15.13
CA VAL A 316 19.08 42.18 -13.78
C VAL A 316 17.95 42.50 -12.80
N ALA A 317 17.35 43.69 -12.89
CA ALA A 317 16.21 44.08 -12.06
C ALA A 317 14.99 43.17 -12.29
N ALA A 318 14.70 42.82 -13.55
CA ALA A 318 13.62 41.89 -13.90
C ALA A 318 13.85 40.50 -13.26
N GLU A 319 15.04 39.94 -13.40
CA GLU A 319 15.36 38.62 -12.85
C GLU A 319 15.34 38.61 -11.31
N VAL A 320 15.84 39.66 -10.65
CA VAL A 320 15.75 39.82 -9.19
C VAL A 320 14.30 39.89 -8.71
N TRP A 321 13.46 40.69 -9.38
CA TRP A 321 12.03 40.79 -9.06
C TRP A 321 11.29 39.48 -9.32
N SER A 322 11.62 38.78 -10.40
CA SER A 322 11.09 37.47 -10.75
C SER A 322 11.34 36.43 -9.64
N LEU A 323 12.57 36.35 -9.11
CA LEU A 323 12.89 35.42 -8.02
C LEU A 323 12.14 35.75 -6.72
N ARG A 324 12.05 37.04 -6.37
CA ARG A 324 11.30 37.50 -5.19
C ARG A 324 9.81 37.25 -5.31
N LEU A 325 9.24 37.53 -6.47
CA LEU A 325 7.82 37.31 -6.75
C LEU A 325 7.50 35.82 -6.64
N SER A 326 8.30 34.97 -7.27
CA SER A 326 8.17 33.51 -7.20
C SER A 326 8.23 33.01 -5.75
N LEU A 327 9.21 33.45 -4.95
CA LEU A 327 9.29 33.07 -3.53
C LEU A 327 8.17 33.63 -2.65
N THR A 328 7.52 34.71 -3.07
CA THR A 328 6.34 35.25 -2.37
C THR A 328 5.09 34.44 -2.73
N MET A 329 4.99 33.99 -3.98
CA MET A 329 3.90 33.14 -4.44
C MET A 329 4.01 31.72 -3.91
N ALA A 330 5.23 31.16 -3.82
CA ALA A 330 5.45 29.76 -3.47
C ALA A 330 4.81 29.34 -2.14
N PRO A 331 5.04 30.00 -0.99
CA PRO A 331 4.41 29.64 0.28
C PRO A 331 2.88 29.78 0.24
N ASN A 332 2.37 30.79 -0.47
CA ASN A 332 0.93 31.02 -0.59
C ASN A 332 0.25 29.94 -1.43
N ALA A 333 0.84 29.60 -2.58
CA ALA A 333 0.39 28.48 -3.41
C ALA A 333 0.44 27.18 -2.62
N PHE A 334 1.57 26.90 -1.96
CA PHE A 334 1.72 25.72 -1.11
C PHE A 334 0.66 25.67 0.00
N LYS A 335 0.37 26.79 0.67
CA LYS A 335 -0.67 26.88 1.71
C LYS A 335 -2.06 26.56 1.19
N VAL A 336 -2.43 27.10 0.01
CA VAL A 336 -3.72 26.82 -0.65
C VAL A 336 -3.85 25.33 -0.94
N PHE A 337 -2.77 24.71 -1.38
CA PHE A 337 -2.70 23.31 -1.78
C PHE A 337 -2.63 22.33 -0.59
N ASN A 338 -1.98 22.70 0.52
CA ASN A 338 -1.73 21.85 1.69
C ASN A 338 -2.54 22.23 2.94
N LYS A 339 -3.80 22.68 2.78
CA LYS A 339 -4.76 23.04 3.87
C LYS A 339 -4.40 22.42 5.24
N GLY A 340 -3.66 23.17 6.08
CA GLY A 340 -3.35 22.78 7.45
C GLY A 340 -1.88 22.52 7.81
N ASP A 341 -0.93 22.58 6.87
CA ASP A 341 0.50 22.38 7.18
C ASP A 341 1.29 23.70 7.31
N ASP A 342 0.83 24.56 8.22
CA ASP A 342 1.46 25.87 8.48
C ASP A 342 2.87 25.72 9.11
N ASP A 343 3.19 24.57 9.71
CA ASP A 343 4.46 24.32 10.39
C ASP A 343 5.66 24.41 9.44
N ILE A 344 5.55 23.82 8.23
CA ILE A 344 6.61 23.88 7.22
C ILE A 344 6.85 25.34 6.81
N ILE A 345 5.78 26.08 6.54
CA ILE A 345 5.85 27.49 6.14
C ILE A 345 6.46 28.34 7.26
N ASN A 346 6.04 28.11 8.51
CA ASN A 346 6.53 28.84 9.68
C ASN A 346 8.03 28.62 9.88
N SER A 347 8.53 27.41 9.64
CA SER A 347 9.97 27.12 9.71
C SER A 347 10.80 27.79 8.61
N LEU A 348 10.20 28.01 7.43
CA LEU A 348 10.85 28.64 6.27
C LEU A 348 10.71 30.16 6.24
N LYS A 349 9.74 30.72 6.97
CA LYS A 349 9.46 32.16 7.06
C LYS A 349 10.70 33.02 7.32
N PRO A 350 11.63 32.70 8.26
CA PRO A 350 12.83 33.51 8.44
C PRO A 350 13.72 33.54 7.19
N ASN A 351 13.94 32.39 6.54
CA ASN A 351 14.77 32.30 5.33
C ASN A 351 14.14 33.07 4.16
N ILE A 352 12.81 32.99 3.99
CA ILE A 352 12.09 33.74 2.96
C ILE A 352 12.19 35.26 3.23
N THR A 353 12.04 35.67 4.48
CA THR A 353 12.14 37.08 4.88
C THR A 353 13.55 37.62 4.68
N GLU A 354 14.57 36.85 5.04
CA GLU A 354 15.98 37.18 4.80
C GLU A 354 16.26 37.34 3.30
N TYR A 355 15.81 36.38 2.48
CA TYR A 355 15.97 36.44 1.04
C TYR A 355 15.28 37.66 0.41
N TYR A 356 14.11 38.04 0.92
CA TYR A 356 13.38 39.20 0.45
C TYR A 356 14.09 40.52 0.81
N ASN A 357 14.55 40.65 2.05
CA ASN A 357 15.15 41.89 2.55
C ASN A 357 16.61 42.09 2.12
N ASN A 358 17.34 41.01 1.83
CA ASN A 358 18.76 41.08 1.49
C ASN A 358 18.98 41.00 -0.02
N THR A 359 19.00 42.15 -0.69
CA THR A 359 19.25 42.24 -2.15
C THR A 359 20.60 41.62 -2.55
N THR A 360 21.61 41.67 -1.68
CA THR A 360 22.92 41.06 -1.94
C THR A 360 22.81 39.54 -2.10
N LEU A 361 21.95 38.86 -1.32
CA LEU A 361 21.72 37.42 -1.46
C LEU A 361 21.06 37.08 -2.80
N VAL A 362 20.07 37.88 -3.24
CA VAL A 362 19.40 37.64 -4.53
C VAL A 362 20.37 37.86 -5.69
N LEU A 363 21.19 38.90 -5.63
CA LEU A 363 22.24 39.16 -6.63
C LEU A 363 23.32 38.08 -6.65
N GLN A 364 23.70 37.55 -5.48
CA GLN A 364 24.64 36.43 -5.39
C GLN A 364 24.06 35.15 -6.00
N ASP A 365 22.79 34.84 -5.73
CA ASP A 365 22.11 33.70 -6.36
C ASP A 365 22.00 33.91 -7.88
N LEU A 366 21.71 35.12 -8.34
CA LEU A 366 21.68 35.46 -9.76
C LEU A 366 23.03 35.25 -10.45
N ASP A 367 24.11 35.73 -9.82
CA ASP A 367 25.47 35.58 -10.34
C ASP A 367 25.89 34.09 -10.35
N ARG A 368 25.54 33.33 -9.30
CA ARG A 368 25.75 31.87 -9.25
C ARG A 368 24.95 31.13 -10.32
N ASN A 369 23.72 31.55 -10.58
CA ASN A 369 22.89 30.96 -11.63
C ASN A 369 23.52 31.21 -13.01
N ARG A 370 24.02 32.42 -13.25
CA ARG A 370 24.80 32.77 -14.45
C ARG A 370 26.08 31.93 -14.56
N GLN A 371 26.73 31.65 -13.44
CA GLN A 371 27.89 30.74 -13.34
C GLN A 371 27.51 29.25 -13.37
N ARG A 372 26.22 28.92 -13.56
CA ARG A 372 25.70 27.54 -13.67
C ARG A 372 25.90 26.69 -12.39
N GLN A 373 25.84 27.28 -11.19
CA GLN A 373 25.98 26.58 -9.90
C GLN A 373 24.75 26.67 -8.95
N PRO A 374 23.57 26.16 -9.35
CA PRO A 374 22.30 26.28 -8.60
C PRO A 374 22.20 25.53 -7.28
N GLN A 375 23.10 24.58 -6.96
CA GLN A 375 22.99 23.83 -5.69
C GLN A 375 23.31 24.66 -4.44
N ASN A 376 24.03 25.77 -4.61
CA ASN A 376 24.38 26.67 -3.52
C ASN A 376 23.45 27.90 -3.46
N GLU A 377 22.39 27.92 -4.27
CA GLU A 377 21.47 29.03 -4.29
C GLU A 377 20.45 28.90 -3.16
N THR A 378 20.32 29.97 -2.39
CA THR A 378 19.41 30.06 -1.25
C THR A 378 17.96 29.91 -1.73
N TYR A 379 17.65 30.46 -2.91
CA TYR A 379 16.36 30.31 -3.59
C TYR A 379 15.95 28.84 -3.77
N PHE A 380 16.79 28.04 -4.45
CA PHE A 380 16.46 26.64 -4.72
C PHE A 380 16.47 25.78 -3.46
N LYS A 381 17.24 26.15 -2.45
CA LYS A 381 17.21 25.50 -1.13
C LYS A 381 15.86 25.70 -0.44
N ILE A 382 15.35 26.93 -0.39
CA ILE A 382 14.03 27.23 0.18
C ILE A 382 12.94 26.47 -0.57
N LEU A 383 12.98 26.50 -1.91
CA LEU A 383 12.00 25.82 -2.75
C LEU A 383 12.04 24.28 -2.58
N SER A 384 13.25 23.72 -2.50
CA SER A 384 13.43 22.28 -2.25
C SER A 384 12.92 21.88 -0.88
N GLN A 385 13.17 22.68 0.16
CA GLN A 385 12.66 22.42 1.51
C GLN A 385 11.12 22.48 1.57
N LEU A 386 10.52 23.43 0.84
CA LEU A 386 9.06 23.52 0.73
C LEU A 386 8.46 22.28 0.04
N LEU A 387 9.14 21.74 -0.97
CA LEU A 387 8.67 20.62 -1.78
C LEU A 387 9.13 19.24 -1.28
N ASP A 388 10.02 19.15 -0.31
CA ASP A 388 10.73 17.90 0.03
C ASP A 388 9.77 16.75 0.38
N GLY A 389 8.78 17.00 1.25
CA GLY A 389 7.76 16.01 1.61
C GLY A 389 6.92 15.55 0.41
N THR A 390 6.61 16.49 -0.49
CA THR A 390 5.86 16.22 -1.73
C THR A 390 6.70 15.38 -2.69
N LEU A 391 7.97 15.73 -2.87
CA LEU A 391 8.91 15.03 -3.73
C LEU A 391 9.17 13.60 -3.22
N GLN A 392 9.41 13.42 -1.91
CA GLN A 392 9.66 12.11 -1.34
C GLN A 392 8.48 11.16 -1.55
N SER A 393 7.25 11.64 -1.31
CA SER A 393 6.05 10.84 -1.55
C SER A 393 5.86 10.52 -3.03
N THR A 394 6.12 11.48 -3.92
CA THR A 394 5.97 11.26 -5.37
C THR A 394 7.04 10.31 -5.92
N ARG A 395 8.25 10.25 -5.34
CA ARG A 395 9.27 9.26 -5.75
C ARG A 395 8.86 7.81 -5.47
N CYS A 396 8.11 7.59 -4.39
CA CYS A 396 7.68 6.26 -3.98
C CYS A 396 6.37 5.81 -4.62
N ILE A 397 5.67 6.69 -5.35
CA ILE A 397 4.35 6.40 -5.94
C ILE A 397 4.35 5.14 -6.81
N ILE A 398 5.40 4.95 -7.61
CA ILE A 398 5.48 3.80 -8.51
C ILE A 398 5.78 2.50 -7.76
N ALA A 399 6.50 2.56 -6.63
CA ALA A 399 6.68 1.42 -5.74
C ALA A 399 5.32 0.90 -5.26
N PHE A 400 4.46 1.83 -4.81
CA PHE A 400 3.14 1.49 -4.30
C PHE A 400 2.24 0.96 -5.41
N ALA A 401 2.31 1.55 -6.61
CA ALA A 401 1.63 1.04 -7.78
C ALA A 401 2.03 -0.41 -8.12
N GLY A 402 3.32 -0.74 -8.06
CA GLY A 402 3.82 -2.10 -8.25
C GLY A 402 3.40 -3.06 -7.11
N LEU A 403 3.48 -2.58 -5.86
CA LEU A 403 3.12 -3.35 -4.66
C LEU A 403 1.63 -3.71 -4.64
N ILE A 404 0.75 -2.88 -5.19
CA ILE A 404 -0.67 -3.20 -5.37
C ILE A 404 -0.82 -4.44 -6.26
N LEU A 405 -0.20 -4.46 -7.45
CA LEU A 405 -0.29 -5.59 -8.38
C LEU A 405 0.32 -6.87 -7.78
N MET A 406 1.46 -6.74 -7.09
CA MET A 406 2.07 -7.86 -6.38
C MET A 406 1.14 -8.39 -5.27
N SER A 407 0.54 -7.51 -4.47
CA SER A 407 -0.37 -7.91 -3.39
C SER A 407 -1.61 -8.61 -3.94
N LEU A 408 -2.22 -8.08 -5.01
CA LEU A 408 -3.36 -8.70 -5.67
C LEU A 408 -3.01 -10.08 -6.23
N SER A 409 -1.85 -10.22 -6.89
CA SER A 409 -1.41 -11.51 -7.42
C SER A 409 -1.20 -12.57 -6.31
N LEU A 410 -0.67 -12.16 -5.16
CA LEU A 410 -0.49 -13.04 -4.00
C LEU A 410 -1.84 -13.41 -3.36
N GLN A 411 -2.78 -12.46 -3.28
CA GLN A 411 -4.13 -12.73 -2.81
C GLN A 411 -4.84 -13.74 -3.71
N ASP A 412 -4.78 -13.57 -5.03
CA ASP A 412 -5.38 -14.49 -6.00
C ASP A 412 -4.78 -15.90 -5.90
N LEU A 413 -3.46 -16.00 -5.73
CA LEU A 413 -2.74 -17.27 -5.57
C LEU A 413 -3.21 -18.06 -4.35
N ILE A 414 -3.54 -17.37 -3.25
CA ILE A 414 -3.96 -18.01 -2.00
C ILE A 414 -5.46 -18.30 -2.00
N HIS A 415 -6.25 -17.39 -2.57
CA HIS A 415 -7.70 -17.49 -2.59
C HIS A 415 -8.15 -18.62 -3.53
N SER A 416 -7.72 -18.56 -4.78
CA SER A 416 -7.99 -19.55 -5.80
C SER A 416 -6.71 -20.33 -6.04
N ALA A 417 -6.57 -21.50 -5.41
CA ALA A 417 -5.53 -22.45 -5.84
C ALA A 417 -5.73 -22.67 -7.34
N PRO A 418 -4.86 -22.11 -8.20
CA PRO A 418 -5.15 -21.95 -9.62
C PRO A 418 -5.30 -23.33 -10.27
N ARG A 419 -6.47 -23.59 -10.83
CA ARG A 419 -6.81 -24.89 -11.44
C ARG A 419 -6.39 -24.97 -12.90
N ASP A 420 -6.36 -23.82 -13.56
CA ASP A 420 -6.10 -23.71 -14.99
C ASP A 420 -4.81 -22.91 -15.26
N ARG A 421 -4.13 -23.25 -16.35
CA ARG A 421 -2.94 -22.57 -16.85
C ARG A 421 -3.20 -21.09 -17.10
N TYR A 422 -4.42 -20.71 -17.48
CA TYR A 422 -4.78 -19.30 -17.69
C TYR A 422 -4.88 -18.50 -16.39
N GLN A 423 -5.33 -19.11 -15.28
CA GLN A 423 -5.33 -18.47 -13.97
C GLN A 423 -3.90 -18.19 -13.50
N TRP A 424 -3.00 -19.17 -13.69
CA TRP A 424 -1.57 -18.95 -13.48
C TRP A 424 -1.01 -17.83 -14.34
N GLY A 425 -1.41 -17.75 -15.61
CA GLY A 425 -1.02 -16.67 -16.51
C GLY A 425 -1.42 -15.29 -15.98
N VAL A 426 -2.65 -15.13 -15.49
CA VAL A 426 -3.12 -13.85 -14.91
C VAL A 426 -2.31 -13.50 -13.66
N ILE A 427 -2.18 -14.43 -12.71
CA ILE A 427 -1.42 -14.22 -11.46
C ILE A 427 0.03 -13.83 -11.78
N LEU A 428 0.70 -14.57 -12.67
CA LEU A 428 2.08 -14.33 -13.05
C LEU A 428 2.24 -12.99 -13.78
N SER A 429 1.31 -12.64 -14.68
CA SER A 429 1.35 -11.35 -15.38
C SER A 429 1.24 -10.15 -14.43
N ARG A 430 0.31 -10.20 -13.45
CA ARG A 430 0.16 -9.18 -12.41
C ARG A 430 1.43 -9.04 -11.57
N PHE A 431 2.00 -10.17 -11.14
CA PHE A 431 3.22 -10.19 -10.33
C PHE A 431 4.42 -9.62 -11.10
N LEU A 432 4.61 -10.04 -12.36
CA LEU A 432 5.69 -9.54 -13.21
C LEU A 432 5.54 -8.05 -13.51
N MET A 433 4.34 -7.58 -13.85
CA MET A 433 4.09 -6.14 -14.06
C MET A 433 4.36 -5.35 -12.77
N GLY A 434 3.96 -5.88 -11.62
CA GLY A 434 4.28 -5.30 -10.31
C GLY A 434 5.80 -5.19 -10.07
N ILE A 435 6.57 -6.23 -10.40
CA ILE A 435 8.04 -6.19 -10.33
C ILE A 435 8.60 -5.13 -11.28
N VAL A 436 8.12 -5.05 -12.53
CA VAL A 436 8.57 -4.05 -13.51
C VAL A 436 8.34 -2.63 -12.97
N LEU A 437 7.17 -2.34 -12.40
CA LEU A 437 6.90 -1.05 -11.76
C LEU A 437 7.82 -0.80 -10.55
N CYS A 438 8.06 -1.79 -9.70
CA CYS A 438 8.99 -1.66 -8.59
C CYS A 438 10.44 -1.43 -9.07
N LEU A 439 10.87 -2.06 -10.16
CA LEU A 439 12.20 -1.85 -10.75
C LEU A 439 12.38 -0.44 -11.32
N LEU A 440 11.29 0.26 -11.69
CA LEU A 440 11.37 1.68 -12.06
C LEU A 440 11.80 2.57 -10.88
N LEU A 441 11.80 2.09 -9.64
CA LEU A 441 12.48 2.77 -8.53
C LEU A 441 13.99 2.85 -8.69
N LEU A 442 14.60 2.02 -9.53
CA LEU A 442 16.02 2.14 -9.86
C LEU A 442 16.30 3.45 -10.61
N LEU A 443 15.28 4.13 -11.15
CA LEU A 443 15.40 5.52 -11.64
C LEU A 443 15.74 6.52 -10.53
N ASN A 444 15.56 6.15 -9.26
CA ASN A 444 16.06 6.93 -8.13
C ASN A 444 17.59 6.85 -8.00
N ILE A 445 18.28 5.95 -8.70
CA ILE A 445 19.75 5.89 -8.66
C ILE A 445 20.30 7.06 -9.49
N GLY A 446 20.99 7.96 -8.80
CA GLY A 446 21.65 9.11 -9.40
C GLY A 446 22.50 9.83 -8.37
N LYS A 447 23.57 10.50 -8.83
CA LYS A 447 24.49 11.24 -7.96
C LYS A 447 23.78 12.40 -7.27
N TYR A 448 22.85 13.05 -7.99
CA TYR A 448 22.08 14.16 -7.46
C TYR A 448 20.63 13.74 -7.15
N GLN A 449 20.27 13.84 -5.87
CA GLN A 449 18.95 13.53 -5.32
C GLN A 449 18.06 14.78 -5.13
N ALA A 450 18.26 15.80 -5.98
CA ALA A 450 17.59 17.09 -5.88
C ALA A 450 16.81 17.43 -7.16
N LEU A 451 15.72 18.19 -6.99
CA LEU A 451 14.95 18.72 -8.11
C LEU A 451 15.72 19.82 -8.87
N PHE A 452 16.67 20.51 -8.26
CA PHE A 452 17.46 21.52 -8.96
C PHE A 452 18.92 21.06 -9.02
N VAL A 453 19.44 20.88 -10.25
CA VAL A 453 20.79 20.38 -10.51
C VAL A 453 21.55 21.39 -11.36
N PRO A 454 22.88 21.53 -11.19
CA PRO A 454 23.68 22.45 -11.98
C PRO A 454 23.59 22.23 -13.47
N VAL A 455 23.49 23.33 -14.22
CA VAL A 455 23.47 23.30 -15.68
C VAL A 455 24.76 22.59 -16.15
N GLY A 456 24.62 21.61 -17.03
CA GLY A 456 25.71 20.73 -17.47
C GLY A 456 25.88 19.44 -16.64
N HIS A 457 25.20 19.31 -15.50
CA HIS A 457 25.16 18.08 -14.70
C HIS A 457 23.80 17.37 -14.76
N GLU A 458 22.93 17.78 -15.67
CA GLU A 458 21.58 17.23 -15.86
C GLU A 458 21.60 15.71 -16.10
N GLY A 459 22.59 15.20 -16.83
CA GLY A 459 22.76 13.76 -17.06
C GLY A 459 23.18 12.94 -15.83
N GLN A 460 23.61 13.59 -14.74
CA GLN A 460 23.95 12.94 -13.46
C GLN A 460 22.80 12.96 -12.44
N ARG A 461 21.68 13.61 -12.80
CA ARG A 461 20.46 13.68 -11.99
C ARG A 461 19.77 12.32 -11.98
N ALA A 462 19.19 11.93 -10.85
CA ALA A 462 18.40 10.71 -10.80
C ALA A 462 17.24 10.79 -11.82
N GLY A 463 17.06 9.75 -12.63
CA GLY A 463 16.07 9.71 -13.71
C GLY A 463 14.64 9.98 -13.25
N VAL A 464 14.33 9.68 -11.98
CA VAL A 464 13.03 9.99 -11.36
C VAL A 464 12.68 11.47 -11.47
N PHE A 465 13.65 12.39 -11.36
CA PHE A 465 13.36 13.81 -11.39
C PHE A 465 13.10 14.31 -12.80
N LEU A 466 13.83 13.81 -13.79
CA LEU A 466 13.55 14.09 -15.19
C LEU A 466 12.13 13.61 -15.54
N TRP A 467 11.76 12.46 -15.00
CA TRP A 467 10.44 11.88 -15.20
C TRP A 467 9.32 12.65 -14.48
N LEU A 468 9.59 13.16 -13.27
CA LEU A 468 8.71 14.07 -12.52
C LEU A 468 8.53 15.42 -13.22
N GLU A 469 9.62 16.01 -13.71
CA GLU A 469 9.62 17.30 -14.39
C GLU A 469 8.83 17.26 -15.71
N LYS A 470 8.86 16.12 -16.41
CA LYS A 470 8.02 15.90 -17.59
C LYS A 470 6.59 15.47 -17.26
N PHE A 471 6.25 15.33 -15.98
CA PHE A 471 4.94 14.92 -15.47
C PHE A 471 4.46 13.54 -16.00
N TRP A 472 5.38 12.64 -16.33
CA TRP A 472 5.04 11.33 -16.92
C TRP A 472 4.74 10.24 -15.90
N VAL A 473 4.95 10.49 -14.60
CA VAL A 473 4.81 9.49 -13.55
C VAL A 473 3.42 8.86 -13.51
N SER A 474 2.37 9.70 -13.42
CA SER A 474 0.98 9.23 -13.43
C SER A 474 0.62 8.56 -14.78
N PRO A 475 0.86 9.18 -15.95
CA PRO A 475 0.60 8.55 -17.25
C PRO A 475 1.21 7.16 -17.41
N THR A 476 2.46 6.97 -17.00
CA THR A 476 3.11 5.65 -17.07
C THR A 476 2.44 4.63 -16.17
N ILE A 477 2.01 5.00 -14.96
CA ILE A 477 1.24 4.10 -14.09
C ILE A 477 -0.08 3.73 -14.78
N ALA A 478 -0.84 4.69 -15.30
CA ALA A 478 -2.09 4.43 -16.01
C ALA A 478 -1.89 3.51 -17.23
N ILE A 479 -0.83 3.74 -18.02
CA ILE A 479 -0.48 2.90 -19.17
C ILE A 479 -0.14 1.47 -18.71
N ALA A 480 0.66 1.31 -17.65
CA ALA A 480 1.00 -0.03 -17.14
C ALA A 480 -0.23 -0.81 -16.68
N TYR A 481 -1.14 -0.15 -15.95
CA TYR A 481 -2.42 -0.73 -15.53
C TYR A 481 -3.35 -1.05 -16.72
N ALA A 482 -3.39 -0.18 -17.73
CA ALA A 482 -4.14 -0.43 -18.97
C ALA A 482 -3.60 -1.65 -19.72
N VAL A 483 -2.28 -1.77 -19.87
CA VAL A 483 -1.63 -2.93 -20.49
C VAL A 483 -1.96 -4.20 -19.71
N GLN A 484 -1.86 -4.16 -18.38
CA GLN A 484 -2.21 -5.28 -17.52
C GLN A 484 -3.68 -5.71 -17.71
N PHE A 485 -4.60 -4.75 -17.76
CA PHE A 485 -6.02 -4.99 -18.04
C PHE A 485 -6.24 -5.68 -19.40
N PHE A 486 -5.58 -5.21 -20.46
CA PHE A 486 -5.70 -5.84 -21.79
C PHE A 486 -5.14 -7.26 -21.81
N VAL A 487 -4.03 -7.52 -21.10
CA VAL A 487 -3.46 -8.88 -20.94
C VAL A 487 -4.47 -9.82 -20.28
N GLU A 488 -5.17 -9.37 -19.24
CA GLU A 488 -6.19 -10.16 -18.55
C GLU A 488 -7.41 -10.45 -19.42
N ILE A 489 -7.86 -9.46 -20.21
CA ILE A 489 -8.93 -9.68 -21.21
C ILE A 489 -8.49 -10.70 -22.26
N ALA A 490 -7.26 -10.62 -22.74
CA ALA A 490 -6.75 -11.59 -23.71
C ALA A 490 -6.71 -13.00 -23.12
N LEU A 491 -6.12 -13.16 -21.92
CA LEU A 491 -6.02 -14.45 -21.23
C LEU A 491 -7.40 -15.06 -20.92
N SER A 492 -8.36 -14.24 -20.48
CA SER A 492 -9.73 -14.71 -20.20
C SER A 492 -10.45 -15.16 -21.48
N ARG A 493 -10.24 -14.48 -22.61
CA ARG A 493 -10.76 -14.93 -23.92
C ARG A 493 -10.16 -16.27 -24.35
N PHE A 494 -8.85 -16.46 -24.15
CA PHE A 494 -8.21 -17.75 -24.44
C PHE A 494 -8.71 -18.86 -23.53
N ALA A 495 -8.91 -18.58 -22.24
CA ALA A 495 -9.50 -19.52 -21.28
C ALA A 495 -10.89 -19.98 -21.74
N LYS A 496 -11.79 -19.05 -22.07
CA LYS A 496 -13.14 -19.36 -22.57
C LYS A 496 -13.13 -20.19 -23.85
N ARG A 497 -12.20 -19.90 -24.76
CA ARG A 497 -12.06 -20.68 -26.00
C ARG A 497 -11.53 -22.09 -25.72
N SER A 498 -10.62 -22.24 -24.77
CA SER A 498 -10.05 -23.52 -24.36
C SER A 498 -11.08 -24.40 -23.67
N THR A 499 -11.90 -23.85 -22.78
CA THR A 499 -12.97 -24.59 -22.10
C THR A 499 -14.04 -25.05 -23.07
N LYS A 500 -14.48 -24.17 -24.00
CA LYS A 500 -15.44 -24.55 -25.05
C LYS A 500 -14.93 -25.74 -25.88
N LYS A 501 -13.67 -25.69 -26.34
CA LYS A 501 -13.06 -26.80 -27.08
C LYS A 501 -12.97 -28.09 -26.28
N ALA A 502 -12.65 -28.00 -24.98
CA ALA A 502 -12.59 -29.17 -24.10
C ALA A 502 -13.98 -29.79 -23.87
N THR A 503 -15.03 -28.96 -23.71
CA THR A 503 -16.41 -29.43 -23.58
C THR A 503 -16.92 -30.06 -24.87
N GLU A 504 -16.65 -29.46 -26.03
CA GLU A 504 -17.00 -30.04 -27.33
C GLU A 504 -16.30 -31.37 -27.56
N ALA A 505 -15.00 -31.47 -27.25
CA ALA A 505 -14.25 -32.72 -27.35
C ALA A 505 -14.77 -33.81 -26.40
N ALA A 506 -15.18 -33.43 -25.18
CA ALA A 506 -15.77 -34.36 -24.22
C ALA A 506 -17.16 -34.84 -24.66
N ALA A 507 -17.98 -33.96 -25.23
CA ALA A 507 -19.30 -34.32 -25.78
C ALA A 507 -19.16 -35.29 -26.97
N ILE A 508 -18.22 -35.02 -27.88
CA ILE A 508 -17.91 -35.93 -28.99
C ILE A 508 -17.41 -37.28 -28.46
N ALA A 509 -16.53 -37.29 -27.45
CA ALA A 509 -16.04 -38.52 -26.85
C ALA A 509 -17.17 -39.37 -26.23
N GLU A 510 -18.09 -38.74 -25.51
CA GLU A 510 -19.27 -39.39 -24.92
C GLU A 510 -20.22 -39.95 -26.00
N GLU A 511 -20.42 -39.21 -27.10
CA GLU A 511 -21.23 -39.67 -28.24
C GLU A 511 -20.57 -40.88 -28.93
N THR A 512 -19.26 -40.85 -29.16
CA THR A 512 -18.52 -41.99 -29.71
C THR A 512 -18.53 -43.21 -28.78
N GLU A 513 -18.47 -43.03 -27.46
CA GLU A 513 -18.56 -44.14 -26.49
C GLU A 513 -19.95 -44.80 -26.52
N LYS A 514 -21.02 -43.99 -26.63
CA LYS A 514 -22.39 -44.49 -26.80
C LYS A 514 -22.58 -45.22 -28.14
N GLU A 515 -21.98 -44.72 -29.22
CA GLU A 515 -22.04 -45.40 -30.52
C GLU A 515 -21.34 -46.76 -30.47
N ILE A 516 -20.20 -46.87 -29.77
CA ILE A 516 -19.48 -48.13 -29.57
C ILE A 516 -20.31 -49.12 -28.74
N ASP A 517 -20.86 -48.71 -27.59
CA ASP A 517 -21.72 -49.57 -26.76
C ASP A 517 -23.00 -50.02 -27.51
N ALA A 518 -23.56 -49.14 -28.35
CA ALA A 518 -24.69 -49.50 -29.21
C ALA A 518 -24.30 -50.53 -30.28
N ARG A 519 -23.12 -50.40 -30.90
CA ARG A 519 -22.62 -51.38 -31.88
C ARG A 519 -22.34 -52.73 -31.24
N ASP A 520 -21.76 -52.78 -30.05
CA ASP A 520 -21.47 -54.03 -29.33
C ASP A 520 -22.74 -54.78 -28.91
N LYS A 521 -23.84 -54.06 -28.63
CA LYS A 521 -25.16 -54.68 -28.34
C LYS A 521 -25.88 -55.22 -29.56
N VAL A 522 -25.65 -54.66 -30.75
CA VAL A 522 -26.35 -55.02 -31.99
C VAL A 522 -25.70 -56.20 -32.71
N ILE A 523 -24.43 -56.54 -32.42
CA ILE A 523 -23.86 -57.80 -32.88
C ILE A 523 -24.54 -58.91 -32.06
N PRO A 524 -25.55 -59.63 -32.59
CA PRO A 524 -26.09 -60.77 -31.88
C PRO A 524 -24.93 -61.68 -31.58
N MET A 525 -24.97 -62.31 -30.40
CA MET A 525 -24.07 -63.39 -30.00
C MET A 525 -24.35 -64.58 -30.93
N THR A 526 -24.06 -64.45 -32.23
CA THR A 526 -24.15 -65.51 -33.21
C THR A 526 -23.02 -66.45 -32.89
N ASP A 527 -23.41 -67.59 -32.30
CA ASP A 527 -22.70 -68.84 -32.15
C ASP A 527 -21.21 -68.66 -32.38
N SER A 528 -20.57 -68.45 -31.26
CA SER A 528 -19.14 -68.37 -31.19
C SER A 528 -18.49 -69.49 -32.01
N PRO A 529 -17.30 -69.24 -32.58
CA PRO A 529 -16.59 -70.25 -33.36
C PRO A 529 -16.33 -71.55 -32.59
N TRP A 530 -16.33 -71.52 -31.25
CA TRP A 530 -16.11 -72.69 -30.40
C TRP A 530 -17.36 -73.59 -30.25
N GLU A 531 -18.59 -73.06 -30.32
CA GLU A 531 -19.80 -73.89 -30.32
C GLU A 531 -19.98 -74.68 -31.62
N ARG A 532 -19.45 -74.17 -32.74
CA ARG A 532 -19.44 -74.89 -34.03
C ARG A 532 -18.32 -75.93 -34.18
N ALA A 533 -17.39 -76.02 -33.23
CA ALA A 533 -16.31 -77.01 -33.25
C ALA A 533 -16.60 -78.26 -32.40
N LEU A 534 -17.75 -78.30 -31.69
CA LEU A 534 -18.15 -79.39 -30.79
C LEU A 534 -19.36 -80.20 -31.30
N VAL A 535 -19.85 -79.90 -32.50
CA VAL A 535 -20.81 -80.73 -33.27
C VAL A 535 -20.09 -81.22 -34.51
#